data_AF-A0A7U9REI7-F1
#
_entry.id   AF-A0A7U9REI7-F1
#
_cell.length_a   1.000
_cell.length_b   1.000
_cell.length_c   1.000
_cell.angle_alpha   90.00
_cell.angle_beta   90.00
_cell.angle_gamma   90.00
#
_symmetry.space_group_name_H-M   'P 1'
#
loop_
_entity.id
_entity.type
_entity.pdbx_description
1 polymer ?
#
loop_
_entity_poly.entity_id
_entity_poly.type
_entity_poly.pdbx_seq_one_letter_code
_entity_poly.pdbx_strand_id
1 'polypeptide(L)'
;MNLSKDLFLRYFSNKITQNELYVSIGVNDIEFEHFLLTELIHAYKQEDAEMIEYLIFTIFLAEEKLNIASFLDILNKLILCRWHKKHEDIALLLQKIRISESVEYLYKAVFLKPAYLEWDDNYAFEKKCIHAIAKCGNQEAVDKLKLLATNKNKIIRLCAEQQLQKVQNSIYL
;
A
#
# COMPACT_ATOMS: atom_id res chain seq x y z
N MET A 1 6.14 16.60 -17.43
CA MET A 1 6.34 15.43 -16.54
C MET A 1 6.54 14.19 -17.41
N ASN A 2 7.46 13.30 -17.04
CA ASN A 2 7.72 12.04 -17.75
C ASN A 2 7.78 10.89 -16.74
N LEU A 3 6.77 10.02 -16.70
CA LEU A 3 6.75 8.78 -15.92
C LEU A 3 6.84 7.59 -16.87
N SER A 4 7.97 7.42 -17.56
CA SER A 4 8.17 6.30 -18.49
C SER A 4 9.06 5.22 -17.90
N LYS A 5 8.84 3.97 -18.32
CA LYS A 5 9.68 2.82 -17.94
C LYS A 5 11.16 3.05 -18.25
N ASP A 6 11.48 3.64 -19.41
CA ASP A 6 12.86 3.99 -19.78
C ASP A 6 13.53 4.92 -18.75
N LEU A 7 12.80 5.94 -18.27
CA LEU A 7 13.32 6.86 -17.27
C LEU A 7 13.70 6.12 -15.97
N PHE A 8 12.82 5.23 -15.49
CA PHE A 8 13.10 4.43 -14.30
C PHE A 8 14.24 3.43 -14.52
N LEU A 9 14.31 2.77 -15.68
CA LEU A 9 15.43 1.89 -16.02
C LEU A 9 16.75 2.65 -16.03
N ARG A 10 16.79 3.88 -16.53
CA ARG A 10 17.97 4.75 -16.47
C ARG A 10 18.35 5.08 -15.03
N TYR A 11 17.37 5.35 -14.16
CA TYR A 11 17.63 5.60 -12.75
C TYR A 11 18.19 4.35 -12.03
N PHE A 12 17.52 3.20 -12.14
CA PHE A 12 17.95 1.96 -11.50
C PHE A 12 19.27 1.40 -12.05
N SER A 13 19.64 1.77 -13.28
CA SER A 13 20.96 1.47 -13.86
C SER A 13 22.02 2.53 -13.55
N ASN A 14 21.74 3.47 -12.64
CA ASN A 14 22.64 4.56 -12.24
C ASN A 14 23.08 5.48 -13.39
N LYS A 15 22.29 5.56 -14.47
CA LYS A 15 22.55 6.46 -15.61
C LYS A 15 22.04 7.88 -15.38
N ILE A 16 21.15 8.07 -14.42
CA ILE A 16 20.70 9.36 -13.92
C ILE A 16 20.64 9.31 -12.39
N THR A 17 20.88 10.45 -11.77
CA THR A 17 20.78 10.67 -10.33
C THR A 17 19.33 10.77 -9.87
N GLN A 18 19.10 10.70 -8.56
CA GLN A 18 17.79 10.96 -7.98
C GLN A 18 17.29 12.38 -8.29
N ASN A 19 18.17 13.39 -8.26
CA ASN A 19 17.79 14.76 -8.59
C ASN A 19 17.31 14.90 -10.05
N GLU A 20 18.01 14.25 -10.98
CA GLU A 20 17.59 14.22 -12.39
C GLU A 20 16.26 13.49 -12.58
N LEU A 21 16.01 12.41 -11.82
CA LEU A 21 14.71 11.75 -11.78
C LEU A 21 13.62 12.70 -11.27
N TYR A 22 13.83 13.40 -10.15
CA TYR A 22 12.87 14.34 -9.57
C TYR A 22 12.46 15.44 -10.56
N VAL A 23 13.45 16.02 -11.25
CA VAL A 23 13.22 17.04 -12.28
C VAL A 23 12.45 16.43 -13.45
N SER A 24 12.81 15.24 -13.91
CA SER A 24 12.19 14.58 -15.07
C SER A 24 10.73 14.20 -14.85
N ILE A 25 10.41 13.64 -13.67
CA ILE A 25 9.02 13.30 -13.31
C ILE A 25 8.22 14.55 -12.93
N GLY A 26 8.89 15.66 -12.61
CA GLY A 26 8.27 16.94 -12.31
C GLY A 26 7.68 17.02 -10.90
N VAL A 27 8.39 16.51 -9.89
CA VAL A 27 7.91 16.47 -8.48
C VAL A 27 7.48 17.83 -7.94
N ASN A 28 8.09 18.93 -8.42
CA ASN A 28 7.78 20.29 -7.99
C ASN A 28 6.68 20.97 -8.83
N ASP A 29 6.14 20.27 -9.82
CA ASP A 29 5.01 20.75 -10.62
C ASP A 29 3.72 20.66 -9.79
N ILE A 30 2.88 21.70 -9.86
CA ILE A 30 1.62 21.74 -9.11
C ILE A 30 0.62 20.66 -9.55
N GLU A 31 0.74 20.19 -10.79
CA GLU A 31 -0.11 19.13 -11.36
C GLU A 31 0.45 17.72 -11.10
N PHE A 32 1.59 17.60 -10.41
CA PHE A 32 2.30 16.32 -10.26
C PHE A 32 1.46 15.24 -9.58
N GLU A 33 0.74 15.59 -8.50
CA GLU A 33 -0.13 14.65 -7.81
C GLU A 33 -1.24 14.12 -8.71
N HIS A 34 -1.92 15.02 -9.45
CA HIS A 34 -2.99 14.65 -10.36
C HIS A 34 -2.48 13.80 -11.53
N PHE A 35 -1.32 14.16 -12.08
CA PHE A 35 -0.64 13.41 -13.12
C PHE A 35 -0.28 11.99 -12.65
N LEU A 36 0.35 11.86 -11.47
CA LEU A 36 0.73 10.57 -10.89
C LEU A 36 -0.49 9.67 -10.64
N LEU A 37 -1.60 10.24 -10.15
CA LEU A 37 -2.85 9.51 -9.94
C LEU A 37 -3.43 9.01 -11.27
N THR A 38 -3.39 9.85 -12.31
CA THR A 38 -3.86 9.49 -13.66
C THR A 38 -3.06 8.33 -14.24
N GLU A 39 -1.73 8.37 -14.10
CA GLU A 39 -0.85 7.27 -14.54
C GLU A 39 -1.12 5.97 -13.76
N LEU A 40 -1.37 6.04 -12.44
CA LEU A 40 -1.70 4.87 -11.63
C LEU A 40 -3.04 4.25 -12.04
N ILE A 41 -4.04 5.07 -12.35
CA ILE A 41 -5.33 4.60 -12.88
C ILE A 41 -5.16 3.98 -14.26
N HIS A 42 -4.32 4.55 -15.12
CA HIS A 42 -4.04 4.00 -16.45
C HIS A 42 -3.35 2.63 -16.35
N ALA A 43 -2.27 2.53 -15.58
CA ALA A 43 -1.54 1.29 -15.35
C ALA A 43 -2.44 0.20 -14.73
N TYR A 44 -3.32 0.56 -13.80
CA TYR A 44 -4.33 -0.35 -13.25
C TYR A 44 -5.27 -0.90 -14.32
N LYS A 45 -5.78 -0.05 -15.22
CA LYS A 45 -6.68 -0.48 -16.31
C LYS A 45 -6.02 -1.41 -17.31
N GLN A 46 -4.71 -1.31 -17.48
CA GLN A 46 -3.92 -2.15 -18.38
C GLN A 46 -3.29 -3.37 -17.69
N GLU A 47 -3.50 -3.53 -16.37
CA GLU A 47 -2.80 -4.52 -15.53
C GLU A 47 -1.27 -4.47 -15.71
N ASP A 48 -0.70 -3.27 -15.91
CA ASP A 48 0.73 -3.07 -16.12
C ASP A 48 1.48 -3.15 -14.79
N ALA A 49 1.81 -4.38 -14.37
CA ALA A 49 2.48 -4.68 -13.12
C ALA A 49 3.81 -3.95 -12.94
N GLU A 50 4.58 -3.80 -14.01
CA GLU A 50 5.87 -3.11 -14.00
C GLU A 50 5.67 -1.61 -13.82
N MET A 51 4.69 -1.02 -14.50
CA MET A 51 4.41 0.39 -14.33
C MET A 51 3.87 0.69 -12.92
N ILE A 52 3.03 -0.17 -12.36
CA ILE A 52 2.60 -0.07 -10.95
C ILE A 52 3.80 -0.09 -10.00
N GLU A 53 4.81 -0.92 -10.26
CA GLU A 53 6.04 -0.93 -9.46
C GLU A 53 6.72 0.44 -9.42
N TYR A 54 6.90 1.06 -10.58
CA TYR A 54 7.53 2.38 -10.67
C TYR A 54 6.68 3.50 -10.09
N LEU A 55 5.36 3.44 -10.26
CA LEU A 55 4.45 4.45 -9.74
C LEU A 55 4.31 4.38 -8.22
N ILE A 56 4.24 3.17 -7.63
CA ILE A 56 4.28 3.00 -6.17
C ILE A 56 5.61 3.48 -5.60
N PHE A 57 6.74 3.17 -6.25
CA PHE A 57 8.04 3.73 -5.88
C PHE A 57 8.03 5.27 -5.90
N THR A 58 7.40 5.86 -6.91
CA THR A 58 7.29 7.32 -7.05
C THR A 58 6.49 7.96 -5.91
N ILE A 59 5.43 7.32 -5.42
CA ILE A 59 4.67 7.80 -4.26
C ILE A 59 5.58 7.90 -3.03
N PHE A 60 6.40 6.88 -2.74
CA PHE A 60 7.35 6.93 -1.63
C PHE A 60 8.45 7.96 -1.84
N LEU A 61 8.96 8.07 -3.07
CA LEU A 61 10.01 9.02 -3.42
C LEU A 61 9.55 10.47 -3.19
N ALA A 62 8.33 10.80 -3.59
CA ALA A 62 7.76 12.13 -3.54
C ALA A 62 6.81 12.35 -2.35
N GLU A 63 6.84 11.49 -1.32
CA GLU A 63 5.86 11.50 -0.22
C GLU A 63 5.74 12.86 0.47
N GLU A 64 6.85 13.59 0.66
CA GLU A 64 6.85 14.93 1.26
C GLU A 64 6.16 16.01 0.42
N LYS A 65 5.85 15.72 -0.84
CA LYS A 65 5.24 16.63 -1.81
C LYS A 65 3.82 16.22 -2.20
N LEU A 66 3.36 15.06 -1.72
CA LEU A 66 2.08 14.47 -2.08
C LEU A 66 1.13 14.45 -0.89
N ASN A 67 -0.14 14.72 -1.14
CA ASN A 67 -1.21 14.21 -0.30
C ASN A 67 -1.44 12.73 -0.64
N ILE A 68 -0.78 11.82 0.09
CA ILE A 68 -0.91 10.38 -0.17
C ILE A 68 -2.35 9.86 -0.04
N ALA A 69 -3.25 10.57 0.66
CA ALA A 69 -4.66 10.21 0.75
C ALA A 69 -5.40 10.36 -0.59
N SER A 70 -4.91 11.19 -1.52
CA SER A 70 -5.48 11.33 -2.88
C SER A 70 -5.42 10.02 -3.68
N PHE A 71 -4.57 9.06 -3.28
CA PHE A 71 -4.43 7.76 -3.92
C PHE A 71 -5.26 6.65 -3.24
N LEU A 72 -6.03 6.96 -2.18
CA LEU A 72 -6.76 5.97 -1.37
C LEU A 72 -7.57 4.98 -2.21
N ASP A 73 -8.42 5.49 -3.10
CA ASP A 73 -9.36 4.66 -3.86
C ASP A 73 -8.67 3.64 -4.76
N ILE A 74 -7.57 4.06 -5.40
CA ILE A 74 -6.82 3.21 -6.32
C ILE A 74 -5.92 2.23 -5.56
N LEU A 75 -5.35 2.63 -4.42
CA LEU A 75 -4.59 1.73 -3.54
C LEU A 75 -5.50 0.63 -2.94
N ASN A 76 -6.73 0.99 -2.54
CA ASN A 76 -7.72 0.02 -2.07
C ASN A 76 -8.09 -1.02 -3.13
N LYS A 77 -8.12 -0.65 -4.41
CA LYS A 77 -8.34 -1.62 -5.51
C LYS A 77 -7.10 -2.49 -5.74
N LEU A 78 -5.94 -1.86 -5.85
CA LEU A 78 -4.67 -2.54 -6.12
C LEU A 78 -4.31 -3.58 -5.05
N ILE A 79 -4.59 -3.35 -3.77
CA ILE A 79 -4.24 -4.33 -2.73
C ILE A 79 -4.97 -5.69 -2.90
N LEU A 80 -6.02 -5.76 -3.72
CA LEU A 80 -6.75 -6.98 -4.03
C LEU A 80 -6.37 -7.61 -5.40
N CYS A 81 -5.45 -6.99 -6.15
CA CYS A 81 -5.08 -7.39 -7.50
C CYS A 81 -3.89 -8.36 -7.51
N ARG A 82 -4.09 -9.57 -8.03
CA ARG A 82 -3.04 -10.62 -8.04
C ARG A 82 -1.97 -10.47 -9.12
N TRP A 83 -2.14 -9.54 -10.06
CA TRP A 83 -1.26 -9.39 -11.24
C TRP A 83 0.02 -8.58 -10.98
N HIS A 84 0.19 -7.96 -9.79
CA HIS A 84 1.43 -7.26 -9.42
C HIS A 84 2.03 -7.77 -8.09
N LYS A 85 3.23 -7.28 -7.76
CA LYS A 85 4.00 -7.72 -6.57
C LYS A 85 4.15 -6.67 -5.46
N LYS A 86 3.34 -5.62 -5.52
CA LYS A 86 3.42 -4.43 -4.64
C LYS A 86 2.49 -4.44 -3.43
N HIS A 87 1.93 -5.59 -3.06
CA HIS A 87 0.94 -5.71 -2.00
C HIS A 87 1.44 -5.19 -0.64
N GLU A 88 2.68 -5.51 -0.28
CA GLU A 88 3.28 -5.06 0.99
C GLU A 88 3.51 -3.55 1.04
N ASP A 89 3.93 -2.97 -0.08
CA ASP A 89 4.15 -1.52 -0.24
C ASP A 89 2.81 -0.77 -0.16
N ILE A 90 1.78 -1.29 -0.83
CA ILE A 90 0.42 -0.74 -0.79
C ILE A 90 -0.17 -0.83 0.63
N ALA A 91 0.03 -1.95 1.33
CA ALA A 91 -0.41 -2.09 2.72
C ALA A 91 0.26 -1.06 3.63
N LEU A 92 1.54 -0.75 3.40
CA LEU A 92 2.25 0.31 4.13
C LEU A 92 1.69 1.71 3.81
N LEU A 93 1.40 2.01 2.54
CA LEU A 93 0.76 3.28 2.16
C LEU A 93 -0.62 3.44 2.84
N LEU A 94 -1.47 2.41 2.79
CA LEU A 94 -2.78 2.44 3.47
C LEU A 94 -2.64 2.57 4.99
N GLN A 95 -1.61 1.96 5.60
CA GLN A 95 -1.28 2.14 7.02
C GLN A 95 -0.86 3.59 7.36
N LYS A 96 -0.22 4.30 6.42
CA LYS A 96 0.13 5.72 6.60
C LYS A 96 -1.11 6.61 6.44
N ILE A 97 -1.99 6.27 5.50
CA ILE A 97 -3.23 7.01 5.21
C ILE A 97 -4.26 6.87 6.36
N ARG A 98 -4.43 5.68 6.94
CA ARG A 98 -5.27 5.40 8.14
C ARG A 98 -6.76 5.74 8.01
N ILE A 99 -7.28 5.73 6.80
CA ILE A 99 -8.70 6.04 6.54
C ILE A 99 -9.55 4.77 6.66
N SER A 100 -10.73 4.90 7.28
CA SER A 100 -11.68 3.83 7.59
C SER A 100 -12.09 2.99 6.38
N GLU A 101 -12.21 3.64 5.23
CA GLU A 101 -12.66 3.07 3.97
C GLU A 101 -11.71 1.95 3.48
N SER A 102 -10.49 1.88 4.02
CA SER A 102 -9.51 0.83 3.72
C SER A 102 -9.72 -0.46 4.51
N VAL A 103 -10.48 -0.43 5.62
CA VAL A 103 -10.56 -1.55 6.58
C VAL A 103 -11.05 -2.83 5.91
N GLU A 104 -12.14 -2.77 5.15
CA GLU A 104 -12.67 -3.94 4.45
C GLU A 104 -11.72 -4.47 3.37
N TYR A 105 -11.02 -3.59 2.65
CA TYR A 105 -10.03 -3.98 1.63
C TYR A 105 -8.83 -4.66 2.27
N LEU A 106 -8.29 -4.11 3.34
CA LEU A 106 -7.19 -4.69 4.11
C LEU A 106 -7.59 -6.03 4.74
N TYR A 107 -8.83 -6.15 5.23
CA TYR A 107 -9.35 -7.40 5.76
C TYR A 107 -9.42 -8.50 4.68
N LYS A 108 -9.95 -8.17 3.50
CA LYS A 108 -9.96 -9.10 2.34
C LYS A 108 -8.55 -9.48 1.90
N ALA A 109 -7.63 -8.51 1.92
CA ALA A 109 -6.23 -8.69 1.53
C ALA A 109 -5.51 -9.75 2.39
N VAL A 110 -5.82 -9.86 3.68
CA VAL A 110 -5.29 -10.92 4.57
C VAL A 110 -5.54 -12.33 4.04
N PHE A 111 -6.58 -12.53 3.22
CA PHE A 111 -6.94 -13.83 2.66
C PHE A 111 -6.58 -13.98 1.17
N LEU A 112 -5.96 -12.97 0.57
CA LEU A 112 -5.72 -12.92 -0.87
C LEU A 112 -4.74 -14.00 -1.36
N LYS A 113 -3.71 -14.27 -0.56
CA LYS A 113 -2.59 -15.19 -0.84
C LYS A 113 -1.99 -14.99 -2.24
N PRO A 114 -1.24 -13.90 -2.48
CA PRO A 114 -0.57 -13.68 -3.75
C PRO A 114 0.44 -14.80 -4.04
N ALA A 115 0.46 -15.32 -5.28
CA ALA A 115 1.30 -16.47 -5.65
C ALA A 115 2.80 -16.25 -5.38
N TYR A 116 3.29 -15.02 -5.53
CA TYR A 116 4.70 -14.68 -5.28
C TYR A 116 5.07 -14.66 -3.78
N LEU A 117 4.09 -14.79 -2.88
CA LEU A 117 4.26 -14.87 -1.42
C LEU A 117 3.90 -16.25 -0.87
N GLU A 118 3.65 -17.26 -1.70
CA GLU A 118 3.32 -18.61 -1.21
C GLU A 118 4.40 -19.22 -0.31
N TRP A 119 5.65 -18.85 -0.55
CA TRP A 119 6.81 -19.28 0.23
C TRP A 119 7.06 -18.44 1.50
N ASP A 120 6.25 -17.42 1.76
CA ASP A 120 6.39 -16.57 2.95
C ASP A 120 5.73 -17.21 4.19
N ASP A 121 6.49 -18.07 4.86
CA ASP A 121 6.07 -18.67 6.14
C ASP A 121 5.90 -17.64 7.28
N ASN A 122 6.38 -16.40 7.09
CA ASN A 122 6.27 -15.34 8.10
C ASN A 122 4.99 -14.52 8.01
N TYR A 123 4.18 -14.71 6.96
CA TYR A 123 2.94 -13.96 6.71
C TYR A 123 3.16 -12.43 6.81
N ALA A 124 4.24 -11.93 6.21
CA ALA A 124 4.66 -10.54 6.33
C ALA A 124 3.59 -9.59 5.76
N PHE A 125 3.01 -9.94 4.62
CA PHE A 125 1.93 -9.17 4.00
C PHE A 125 0.68 -9.13 4.88
N GLU A 126 0.21 -10.28 5.38
CA GLU A 126 -0.98 -10.35 6.22
C GLU A 126 -0.79 -9.57 7.52
N LYS A 127 0.40 -9.66 8.15
CA LYS A 127 0.72 -8.83 9.32
C LYS A 127 0.65 -7.35 8.98
N LYS A 128 1.21 -6.91 7.85
CA LYS A 128 1.12 -5.50 7.40
C LYS A 128 -0.35 -5.06 7.24
N CYS A 129 -1.21 -5.90 6.66
CA CYS A 129 -2.65 -5.62 6.59
C CYS A 129 -3.28 -5.49 7.98
N ILE A 130 -2.99 -6.41 8.91
CA ILE A 130 -3.50 -6.37 10.30
C ILE A 130 -3.05 -5.09 11.01
N HIS A 131 -1.78 -4.71 10.86
CA HIS A 131 -1.25 -3.46 11.39
C HIS A 131 -1.93 -2.23 10.78
N ALA A 132 -2.21 -2.24 9.48
CA ALA A 132 -2.92 -1.18 8.79
C ALA A 132 -4.37 -1.03 9.30
N ILE A 133 -5.10 -2.15 9.43
CA ILE A 133 -6.46 -2.16 10.02
C ILE A 133 -6.44 -1.51 11.41
N ALA A 134 -5.50 -1.93 12.26
CA ALA A 134 -5.37 -1.39 13.62
C ALA A 134 -5.11 0.12 13.64
N LYS A 135 -4.38 0.65 12.65
CA LYS A 135 -4.11 2.10 12.54
C LYS A 135 -5.30 2.92 12.06
N CYS A 136 -6.30 2.32 11.41
CA CYS A 136 -7.56 2.99 11.08
C CYS A 136 -8.39 3.32 12.34
N GLY A 137 -8.25 2.56 13.43
CA GLY A 137 -8.70 2.91 14.79
C GLY A 137 -10.22 3.02 15.02
N ASN A 138 -11.05 2.80 13.99
CA ASN A 138 -12.51 2.88 14.10
C ASN A 138 -13.15 1.55 14.58
N GLN A 139 -14.47 1.56 14.82
CA GLN A 139 -15.20 0.38 15.30
C GLN A 139 -15.14 -0.80 14.30
N GLU A 140 -15.21 -0.53 13.00
CA GLU A 140 -15.09 -1.58 11.97
C GLU A 140 -13.72 -2.28 12.06
N ALA A 141 -12.64 -1.52 12.24
CA ALA A 141 -11.31 -2.07 12.44
C ALA A 141 -11.23 -2.99 13.66
N VAL A 142 -11.82 -2.57 14.79
CA VAL A 142 -11.92 -3.40 16.00
C VAL A 142 -12.67 -4.71 15.72
N ASP A 143 -13.78 -4.64 15.00
CA ASP A 143 -14.59 -5.82 14.68
C ASP A 143 -13.86 -6.78 13.74
N LYS A 144 -13.14 -6.26 12.73
CA LYS A 144 -12.28 -7.09 11.87
C LYS A 144 -11.12 -7.72 12.63
N LEU A 145 -10.50 -7.00 13.57
CA LEU A 145 -9.44 -7.56 14.42
C LEU A 145 -9.96 -8.68 15.32
N LYS A 146 -11.17 -8.55 15.90
CA LYS A 146 -11.81 -9.64 16.66
C LYS A 146 -12.03 -10.89 15.81
N LEU A 147 -12.49 -10.73 14.56
CA LEU A 147 -12.65 -11.85 13.63
C LEU A 147 -11.29 -12.52 13.35
N LEU A 148 -10.25 -11.74 13.06
CA LEU A 148 -8.91 -12.25 12.79
C LEU A 148 -8.26 -12.91 14.02
N ALA A 149 -8.60 -12.48 15.23
CA ALA A 149 -8.20 -13.12 16.48
C ALA A 149 -8.81 -14.53 16.68
N THR A 150 -9.74 -14.95 15.82
CA THR A 150 -10.26 -16.34 15.80
C THR A 150 -9.67 -17.19 14.65
N ASN A 151 -8.71 -16.65 13.90
CA ASN A 151 -8.16 -17.33 12.73
C ASN A 151 -7.44 -18.64 13.11
N LYS A 152 -7.58 -19.66 12.26
CA LYS A 152 -6.91 -20.96 12.43
C LYS A 152 -5.39 -20.83 12.33
N ASN A 153 -4.90 -19.94 11.47
CA ASN A 153 -3.48 -19.64 11.37
C ASN A 153 -3.02 -18.90 12.63
N LYS A 154 -2.06 -19.50 13.35
CA LYS A 154 -1.55 -18.98 14.62
C LYS A 154 -0.86 -17.62 14.47
N ILE A 155 -0.17 -17.36 13.36
CA ILE A 155 0.55 -16.10 13.14
C ILE A 155 -0.44 -14.95 12.94
N ILE A 156 -1.45 -15.14 12.09
CA ILE A 156 -2.53 -14.17 11.88
C ILE A 156 -3.27 -13.90 13.19
N ARG A 157 -3.67 -14.96 13.90
CA ARG A 157 -4.39 -14.86 15.17
C ARG A 157 -3.63 -14.04 16.20
N LEU A 158 -2.38 -14.41 16.48
CA LEU A 158 -1.56 -13.73 17.49
C LEU A 158 -1.28 -12.27 17.12
N CYS A 159 -1.06 -11.98 15.83
CA CYS A 159 -0.89 -10.61 15.37
C CYS A 159 -2.16 -9.78 15.60
N ALA A 160 -3.33 -10.32 15.28
CA ALA A 160 -4.61 -9.65 15.48
C ALA A 160 -4.92 -9.42 16.97
N GLU A 161 -4.70 -10.41 17.84
CA GLU A 161 -4.85 -10.27 19.30
C GLU A 161 -3.97 -9.13 19.85
N GLN A 162 -2.69 -9.09 19.45
CA GLN A 162 -1.76 -8.04 19.88
C GLN A 162 -2.20 -6.65 19.40
N GLN A 163 -2.66 -6.52 18.15
CA GLN A 163 -3.12 -5.23 17.65
C GLN A 163 -4.46 -4.81 18.28
N LEU A 164 -5.38 -5.75 18.52
CA LEU A 164 -6.66 -5.49 19.19
C LEU A 164 -6.43 -4.92 20.59
N GLN A 165 -5.53 -5.51 21.37
CA GLN A 165 -5.18 -5.01 22.70
C GLN A 165 -4.62 -3.58 22.65
N LYS A 166 -3.77 -3.28 21.67
CA LYS A 166 -3.22 -1.92 21.49
C LYS A 166 -4.30 -0.90 21.16
N VAL A 167 -5.20 -1.22 20.22
CA VAL A 167 -6.31 -0.32 19.83
C VAL A 167 -7.25 -0.07 21.01
N GLN A 168 -7.62 -1.12 21.75
CA GLN A 168 -8.49 -0.98 22.93
C GLN A 168 -7.84 -0.08 23.99
N ASN A 169 -6.56 -0.28 24.31
CA ASN A 169 -5.86 0.57 25.28
C ASN A 169 -5.76 2.03 24.84
N SER A 170 -5.75 2.32 23.53
CA SER A 170 -5.72 3.69 22.99
C SER A 170 -7.09 4.37 22.95
N ILE A 171 -8.20 3.62 23.02
CA ILE A 171 -9.56 4.19 23.06
C ILE A 171 -9.96 4.63 24.47
N TYR A 172 -9.33 4.06 25.50
CA TYR A 172 -9.59 4.37 26.92
C TYR A 172 -8.59 5.37 27.54
N LEU A 173 -7.79 6.06 26.72
CA LEU A 173 -6.91 7.18 27.11
C LEU A 173 -7.37 8.46 26.43
#